data_AF-E1X007-F1
#
_entry.id   AF-E1X007-F1
#
_cell.length_a   1.000
_cell.length_b   1.000
_cell.length_c   1.000
_cell.angle_alpha   90.00
_cell.angle_beta   90.00
_cell.angle_gamma   90.00
#
_symmetry.space_group_name_H-M   'P 1'
#
loop_
_entity.id
_entity.type
_entity.pdbx_description
1 polymer ?
#
loop_
_entity_poly.entity_id
_entity_poly.type
_entity_poly.pdbx_seq_one_letter_code
_entity_poly.pdbx_strand_id
1 'polypeptide(L)'
;MELNRENKYLVTYLVALFFLTLILWFINLSFQTLNYIILGFCWSFTIHAPSLRERLELKKYKFSLLRFVFGVDNFLVSLSSKFYLRIFLRSIPPIIISFLCFLISMKGIFMASLIGGLYFELIFQRKRLLKLIKFRTEGL
;
A
#
# COMPACT_ATOMS: atom_id res chain seq x y z
N MET A 1 -23.80 1.89 3.81
CA MET A 1 -22.58 2.34 3.10
C MET A 1 -22.86 2.31 1.60
N GLU A 2 -22.57 3.37 0.86
CA GLU A 2 -22.98 3.50 -0.56
C GLU A 2 -22.05 2.68 -1.47
N LEU A 3 -22.57 1.63 -2.10
CA LEU A 3 -21.89 0.74 -3.08
C LEU A 3 -20.99 1.51 -4.08
N ASN A 4 -21.42 2.71 -4.46
CA ASN A 4 -20.74 3.60 -5.38
C ASN A 4 -19.36 4.07 -4.87
N ARG A 5 -19.19 4.27 -3.56
CA ARG A 5 -17.91 4.70 -2.96
C ARG A 5 -16.88 3.58 -2.99
N GLU A 6 -17.28 2.34 -2.74
CA GLU A 6 -16.40 1.17 -2.78
C GLU A 6 -15.93 0.88 -4.21
N ASN A 7 -16.85 0.91 -5.17
CA ASN A 7 -16.51 0.74 -6.59
C ASN A 7 -15.56 1.84 -7.06
N LYS A 8 -15.82 3.10 -6.68
CA LYS A 8 -14.93 4.21 -7.00
C LYS A 8 -13.55 4.04 -6.39
N TYR A 9 -13.45 3.56 -5.14
CA TYR A 9 -12.16 3.23 -4.51
C TYR A 9 -11.41 2.18 -5.35
N LEU A 10 -12.01 1.01 -5.56
CA LEU A 10 -11.39 -0.11 -6.29
C LEU A 10 -10.91 0.32 -7.69
N VAL A 11 -11.79 0.96 -8.48
CA VAL A 11 -11.47 1.39 -9.84
C VAL A 11 -10.34 2.41 -9.84
N THR A 12 -10.36 3.40 -8.94
CA THR A 12 -9.33 4.45 -8.90
C THR A 12 -7.94 3.87 -8.68
N TYR A 13 -7.79 2.93 -7.74
CA TYR A 13 -6.49 2.37 -7.41
C TYR A 13 -6.04 1.27 -8.37
N LEU A 14 -6.96 0.53 -9.00
CA LEU A 14 -6.61 -0.36 -10.12
C LEU A 14 -6.11 0.43 -11.33
N VAL A 15 -6.76 1.56 -11.65
CA VAL A 15 -6.28 2.47 -12.69
C VAL A 15 -4.92 3.06 -12.32
N ALA A 16 -4.70 3.44 -11.06
CA ALA A 16 -3.40 3.90 -10.60
C ALA A 16 -2.31 2.82 -10.73
N LEU A 17 -2.62 1.57 -10.37
CA LEU A 17 -1.70 0.44 -10.56
C LEU A 17 -1.39 0.24 -12.04
N PHE A 18 -2.39 0.32 -12.92
CA PHE A 18 -2.19 0.23 -14.36
C PHE A 18 -1.22 1.30 -14.87
N PHE A 19 -1.43 2.57 -14.49
CA PHE A 19 -0.50 3.64 -14.86
C PHE A 19 0.91 3.43 -14.29
N LEU A 20 1.02 2.99 -13.04
CA LEU A 20 2.32 2.64 -12.45
C LEU A 20 3.01 1.57 -13.29
N THR A 21 2.32 0.47 -13.61
CA THR A 21 2.90 -0.62 -14.42
C THR A 21 3.26 -0.16 -15.83
N LEU A 22 2.47 0.71 -16.45
CA LEU A 22 2.73 1.25 -17.78
C LEU A 22 3.98 2.14 -17.79
N ILE A 23 4.17 2.99 -16.77
CA ILE A 23 5.39 3.80 -16.63
C ILE A 23 6.61 2.90 -16.42
N LEU A 24 6.49 1.89 -15.54
CA LEU A 24 7.57 0.95 -15.24
C LEU A 24 7.93 0.06 -16.44
N TRP A 25 7.02 -0.15 -17.38
CA TRP A 25 7.27 -0.90 -18.61
C TRP A 25 8.38 -0.26 -19.47
N PHE A 26 8.49 1.07 -19.44
CA PHE A 26 9.53 1.80 -20.18
C PHE A 26 10.89 1.78 -19.48
N ILE A 27 10.97 1.21 -18.28
CA ILE A 27 12.20 1.08 -17.51
C ILE A 27 12.67 -0.37 -17.62
N ASN A 28 13.96 -0.58 -17.89
CA ASN A 28 14.55 -1.92 -17.88
C ASN A 28 14.64 -2.46 -16.44
N LEU A 29 13.53 -3.01 -15.95
CA LEU A 29 13.41 -3.61 -14.62
C LEU A 29 13.36 -5.14 -14.74
N SER A 30 14.02 -5.81 -13.81
CA SER A 30 13.85 -7.25 -13.68
C SER A 30 12.44 -7.60 -13.22
N PHE A 31 11.90 -8.72 -13.71
CA PHE A 31 10.58 -9.22 -13.33
C PHE A 31 10.37 -9.30 -11.81
N GLN A 32 11.41 -9.70 -11.06
CA GLN A 32 11.35 -9.75 -9.60
C GLN A 32 11.21 -8.36 -8.97
N THR A 33 11.92 -7.35 -9.48
CA THR A 33 11.81 -5.97 -8.98
C THR A 33 10.42 -5.41 -9.24
N LEU A 34 9.84 -5.70 -10.41
CA LEU A 34 8.45 -5.32 -10.71
C LEU A 34 7.46 -5.97 -9.73
N ASN A 35 7.62 -7.27 -9.43
CA ASN A 35 6.78 -7.94 -8.44
C ASN A 35 6.91 -7.34 -7.04
N TYR A 36 8.11 -6.94 -6.62
CA TYR A 36 8.30 -6.26 -5.33
C TYR A 36 7.58 -4.91 -5.29
N ILE A 37 7.64 -4.11 -6.36
CA ILE A 37 6.90 -2.85 -6.47
C ILE A 37 5.39 -3.10 -6.38
N ILE A 38 4.87 -4.06 -7.16
CA ILE A 38 3.45 -4.41 -7.16
C ILE A 38 3.01 -4.90 -5.78
N LEU A 39 3.82 -5.73 -5.10
CA LEU A 39 3.55 -6.20 -3.74
C LEU A 39 3.39 -5.04 -2.76
N GLY A 40 4.30 -4.07 -2.80
CA GLY A 40 4.22 -2.86 -1.96
C GLY A 40 2.94 -2.07 -2.21
N PHE A 41 2.57 -1.88 -3.47
CA PHE A 41 1.32 -1.20 -3.85
C PHE A 41 0.08 -1.96 -3.34
N CYS A 42 0.01 -3.26 -3.63
CA CYS A 42 -1.12 -4.12 -3.27
C CYS A 42 -1.29 -4.24 -1.75
N TRP A 43 -0.19 -4.27 -1.00
CA TRP A 43 -0.23 -4.27 0.46
C TRP A 43 -0.92 -3.01 1.01
N SER A 44 -0.46 -1.82 0.58
CA SER A 44 -1.08 -0.56 0.98
C SER A 44 -2.54 -0.47 0.51
N PHE A 45 -2.82 -0.88 -0.72
CA PHE A 45 -4.19 -0.93 -1.26
C PHE A 45 -5.13 -1.80 -0.42
N THR A 46 -4.64 -2.94 0.05
CA THR A 46 -5.40 -3.87 0.88
C THR A 46 -5.71 -3.28 2.26
N ILE A 47 -4.73 -2.65 2.90
CA ILE A 47 -4.89 -2.04 4.23
C ILE A 47 -5.96 -0.93 4.22
N HIS A 48 -6.01 -0.15 3.15
CA HIS A 48 -6.95 0.98 3.04
C HIS A 48 -8.31 0.60 2.45
N ALA A 49 -8.52 -0.66 2.07
CA ALA A 49 -9.78 -1.12 1.49
C ALA A 49 -10.89 -1.21 2.57
N PRO A 50 -11.91 -0.34 2.54
CA PRO A 50 -12.90 -0.24 3.61
C PRO A 50 -13.80 -1.48 3.72
N SER A 51 -14.24 -2.02 2.57
CA SER A 51 -15.18 -3.14 2.51
C SER A 51 -14.59 -4.49 2.87
N LEU A 52 -13.27 -4.65 2.72
CA LEU A 52 -12.55 -5.87 3.12
C LEU A 52 -12.40 -5.94 4.64
N ARG A 53 -12.16 -4.81 5.29
CA ARG A 53 -11.97 -4.73 6.74
C ARG A 53 -13.24 -5.13 7.50
N GLU A 54 -14.38 -4.56 7.11
CA GLU A 54 -15.68 -4.84 7.76
C GLU A 54 -16.14 -6.30 7.54
N ARG A 55 -15.89 -6.86 6.35
CA ARG A 55 -16.29 -8.25 6.04
C ARG A 55 -15.45 -9.31 6.77
N LEU A 56 -14.24 -8.98 7.21
CA LEU A 56 -13.35 -9.91 7.92
C LEU A 56 -13.63 -9.98 9.43
N GLU A 57 -14.40 -9.06 9.98
CA GLU A 57 -14.91 -9.16 11.36
C GLU A 57 -15.99 -10.26 11.49
N LEU A 58 -16.58 -10.69 10.37
CA LEU A 58 -17.50 -11.82 10.34
C LEU A 58 -16.73 -13.14 10.52
N LYS A 59 -17.08 -13.91 11.55
CA LYS A 59 -16.46 -15.19 11.99
C LYS A 59 -16.27 -16.27 10.90
N LYS A 60 -16.81 -16.10 9.69
CA LYS A 60 -16.75 -17.06 8.58
C LYS A 60 -15.35 -17.14 7.91
N TYR A 61 -14.51 -16.11 8.05
CA TYR A 61 -13.17 -16.05 7.43
C TYR A 61 -12.02 -16.18 8.45
N LYS A 62 -12.05 -17.24 9.27
CA LYS A 62 -11.11 -17.42 10.40
C LYS A 62 -9.62 -17.42 10.03
N PHE A 63 -9.25 -17.89 8.84
CA PHE A 63 -7.86 -17.97 8.34
C PHE A 63 -7.77 -17.44 6.90
N SER A 64 -7.76 -16.12 6.75
CA SER A 64 -7.48 -15.48 5.45
C SER A 64 -6.18 -14.71 5.53
N LEU A 65 -5.40 -14.71 4.45
CA LEU A 65 -4.22 -13.86 4.29
C LEU A 65 -4.56 -12.38 4.57
N LEU A 66 -5.78 -11.96 4.24
CA LEU A 66 -6.28 -10.63 4.58
C LEU A 66 -6.34 -10.38 6.09
N ARG A 67 -6.76 -11.36 6.89
CA ARG A 67 -6.80 -11.24 8.35
C ARG A 67 -5.40 -11.09 8.93
N PHE A 68 -4.41 -11.74 8.33
CA PHE A 68 -3.00 -11.53 8.67
C PHE A 68 -2.57 -10.10 8.32
N VAL A 69 -2.83 -9.62 7.10
CA VAL A 69 -2.49 -8.25 6.69
C VAL A 69 -3.10 -7.21 7.64
N PHE A 70 -4.39 -7.32 7.96
CA PHE A 70 -5.06 -6.40 8.89
C PHE A 70 -4.59 -6.57 10.33
N GLY A 71 -4.30 -7.79 10.78
CA GLY A 71 -3.74 -8.05 12.10
C GLY A 71 -2.38 -7.38 12.27
N VAL A 72 -1.51 -7.52 11.28
CA VAL A 72 -0.20 -6.86 11.22
C VAL A 72 -0.37 -5.34 11.17
N ASP A 73 -1.29 -4.81 10.35
CA ASP A 73 -1.54 -3.36 10.32
C ASP A 73 -2.02 -2.84 11.69
N ASN A 74 -3.00 -3.49 12.31
CA ASN A 74 -3.51 -3.07 13.63
C ASN A 74 -2.41 -3.10 14.70
N PHE A 75 -1.54 -4.12 14.68
CA PHE A 75 -0.39 -4.21 15.56
C PHE A 75 0.64 -3.10 15.30
N LEU A 76 0.94 -2.79 14.04
CA LEU A 76 1.87 -1.72 13.68
C LEU A 76 1.30 -0.33 14.00
N VAL A 77 -0.02 -0.15 13.85
CA VAL A 77 -0.72 1.08 14.18
C VAL A 77 -0.71 1.36 15.68
N SER A 78 -0.71 0.34 16.54
CA SER A 78 -0.64 0.53 18.00
C SER A 78 0.75 0.99 18.48
N LEU A 79 1.81 0.74 17.72
CA LEU A 79 3.17 1.18 18.05
C LEU A 79 3.40 2.69 17.90
N SER A 80 2.57 3.40 17.11
CA SER A 80 2.73 4.84 16.96
C SER A 80 1.45 5.61 16.55
N SER A 81 1.25 6.74 17.23
CA SER A 81 0.23 7.73 16.88
C SER A 81 0.68 8.69 15.76
N LYS A 82 1.99 8.79 15.46
CA LYS A 82 2.52 9.73 14.47
C LYS A 82 2.23 9.26 13.04
N PHE A 83 1.65 10.15 12.24
CA PHE A 83 1.20 9.84 10.86
C PHE A 83 2.32 9.33 9.94
N TYR A 84 3.45 10.04 9.86
CA TYR A 84 4.58 9.65 9.02
C TYR A 84 5.20 8.33 9.46
N LEU A 85 5.28 8.11 10.77
CA LEU A 85 5.84 6.88 11.32
C LEU A 85 4.92 5.68 11.02
N ARG A 86 3.60 5.89 11.01
CA ARG A 86 2.63 4.87 10.59
C ARG A 86 2.79 4.47 9.12
N ILE A 87 3.01 5.42 8.22
CA ILE A 87 3.27 5.12 6.78
C ILE A 87 4.53 4.27 6.64
N PHE A 88 5.59 4.63 7.37
CA PHE A 88 6.84 3.88 7.36
C PHE A 88 6.65 2.46 7.93
N LEU A 89 6.04 2.34 9.11
CA LEU A 89 5.75 1.04 9.74
C LEU A 89 4.93 0.12 8.83
N ARG A 90 3.92 0.65 8.15
CA ARG A 90 3.07 -0.10 7.21
C ARG A 90 3.82 -0.65 6.00
N SER A 91 4.95 -0.06 5.66
CA SER A 91 5.80 -0.51 4.56
C SER A 91 6.77 -1.62 4.98
N ILE A 92 6.95 -1.87 6.28
CA ILE A 92 7.87 -2.91 6.79
C ILE A 92 7.45 -4.32 6.34
N PRO A 93 6.19 -4.76 6.47
CA PRO A 93 5.80 -6.12 6.07
C PRO A 93 6.09 -6.46 4.60
N PRO A 94 5.74 -5.64 3.58
CA PRO A 94 6.06 -5.97 2.20
C PRO A 94 7.58 -5.96 1.93
N ILE A 95 8.37 -5.16 2.66
CA ILE A 95 9.85 -5.21 2.59
C ILE A 95 10.36 -6.54 3.12
N ILE A 96 9.88 -7.00 4.28
CA ILE A 96 10.29 -8.29 4.86
C ILE A 96 9.94 -9.44 3.90
N ILE A 97 8.73 -9.45 3.35
CA ILE A 97 8.31 -10.48 2.37
C ILE A 97 9.20 -10.41 1.13
N SER A 98 9.45 -9.21 0.60
CA SER A 98 10.33 -9.03 -0.57
C SER A 98 11.76 -9.49 -0.27
N PHE A 99 12.26 -9.23 0.94
CA PHE A 99 13.58 -9.65 1.39
C PHE A 99 13.69 -11.18 1.48
N LEU A 100 12.68 -11.85 2.04
CA LEU A 100 12.62 -13.32 2.07
C LEU A 100 12.59 -13.91 0.65
N CYS A 101 11.80 -13.34 -0.26
CA CYS A 101 11.78 -13.76 -1.67
C CYS A 101 13.11 -13.47 -2.38
N PHE A 102 13.79 -12.38 -2.02
CA PHE A 102 15.11 -12.04 -2.54
C PHE A 102 16.16 -13.05 -2.07
N LEU A 103 16.16 -13.46 -0.81
CA LEU A 103 17.12 -14.47 -0.31
C LEU A 103 17.01 -15.82 -1.06
N ILE A 104 15.80 -16.17 -1.53
CA ILE A 104 15.57 -17.41 -2.29
C ILE A 104 16.02 -17.25 -3.75
N SER A 105 15.65 -16.13 -4.39
CA SER A 105 15.87 -15.94 -5.83
C SER A 105 17.20 -15.27 -6.18
N MET A 106 17.83 -14.60 -5.20
CA MET A 106 18.99 -13.72 -5.33
C MET A 106 18.87 -12.69 -6.46
N LYS A 107 17.63 -12.28 -6.79
CA LYS A 107 17.32 -11.44 -7.94
C LYS A 107 16.41 -10.27 -7.55
N GLY A 108 16.68 -9.12 -8.17
CA GLY A 108 15.87 -7.91 -8.02
C GLY A 108 16.21 -7.09 -6.78
N ILE A 109 15.52 -5.96 -6.63
CA ILE A 109 15.77 -5.00 -5.55
C ILE A 109 14.58 -5.06 -4.58
N PHE A 110 14.70 -5.80 -3.47
CA PHE A 110 13.60 -6.00 -2.52
C PHE A 110 13.06 -4.68 -1.93
N MET A 111 13.93 -3.68 -1.78
CA MET A 111 13.55 -2.33 -1.35
C MET A 111 12.63 -1.60 -2.33
N ALA A 112 12.49 -2.08 -3.58
CA ALA A 112 11.56 -1.51 -4.54
C ALA A 112 10.09 -1.64 -4.11
N SER A 113 9.78 -2.53 -3.15
CA SER A 113 8.47 -2.57 -2.50
C SER A 113 8.10 -1.26 -1.78
N LEU A 114 9.08 -0.49 -1.30
CA LEU A 114 8.84 0.86 -0.76
C LEU A 114 8.25 1.80 -1.81
N ILE A 115 8.72 1.71 -3.06
CA ILE A 115 8.28 2.60 -4.14
C ILE A 115 6.80 2.39 -4.42
N GLY A 116 6.35 1.14 -4.52
CA GLY A 116 4.94 0.81 -4.72
C GLY A 116 4.06 1.26 -3.55
N GLY A 117 4.51 1.03 -2.31
CA GLY A 117 3.79 1.45 -1.11
C GLY A 117 3.66 2.97 -1.00
N LEU A 118 4.75 3.71 -1.25
CA LEU A 118 4.76 5.17 -1.25
C LEU A 118 3.90 5.75 -2.37
N TYR A 119 3.96 5.19 -3.58
CA TYR A 119 3.12 5.62 -4.69
C TYR A 119 1.64 5.51 -4.34
N PHE A 120 1.22 4.41 -3.71
CA PHE A 120 -0.14 4.25 -3.22
C PHE A 120 -0.51 5.33 -2.19
N GLU A 121 0.31 5.50 -1.14
CA GLU A 121 0.04 6.45 -0.06
C GLU A 121 0.00 7.90 -0.55
N LEU A 122 0.82 8.27 -1.55
CA LEU A 122 0.77 9.58 -2.19
C LEU A 122 -0.58 9.84 -2.87
N ILE A 123 -1.12 8.86 -3.59
CA ILE A 123 -2.41 8.97 -4.26
C ILE A 123 -3.54 9.02 -3.22
N PHE A 124 -3.51 8.10 -2.26
CA PHE A 124 -4.52 7.99 -1.21
C PHE A 124 -4.59 9.26 -0.34
N GLN A 125 -3.44 9.80 0.06
CA GLN A 125 -3.32 10.99 0.90
C GLN A 125 -3.27 12.30 0.11
N ARG A 126 -3.44 12.27 -1.23
CA ARG A 126 -3.30 13.45 -2.11
C ARG A 126 -4.05 14.68 -1.59
N LYS A 127 -5.31 14.51 -1.15
CA LYS A 127 -6.13 15.61 -0.62
C LYS A 127 -5.54 16.22 0.67
N ARG A 128 -4.97 15.38 1.53
CA ARG A 128 -4.35 15.80 2.80
C ARG A 128 -3.02 16.50 2.55
N LEU A 129 -2.21 16.00 1.63
CA LEU A 129 -0.95 16.61 1.21
C LEU A 129 -1.17 17.99 0.57
N LEU A 130 -2.14 18.10 -0.34
CA LEU A 130 -2.48 19.38 -0.98
C LEU A 130 -2.93 20.43 0.04
N LYS A 131 -3.70 20.04 1.07
CA LYS A 131 -4.06 20.95 2.16
C LYS A 131 -2.83 21.44 2.93
N LEU A 132 -1.90 20.54 3.28
CA LEU A 132 -0.67 20.93 3.99
C LEU A 132 0.20 21.90 3.19
N ILE A 133 0.29 21.71 1.87
CA ILE A 133 1.03 22.61 0.97
C ILE A 133 0.34 23.99 0.94
N LYS A 134 -0.98 24.03 0.79
CA LYS A 134 -1.76 25.27 0.71
C LYS A 134 -1.66 26.11 1.99
N PHE A 135 -1.77 25.50 3.17
CA PHE A 135 -1.61 26.21 4.45
C PHE A 135 -0.20 26.77 4.66
N ARG A 136 0.83 26.17 4.05
CA ARG A 136 2.19 26.70 4.09
C ARG A 136 2.39 27.89 3.15
N THR A 137 1.54 28.03 2.13
CA THR A 137 1.61 29.13 1.16
C THR A 137 0.80 30.35 1.60
N GLU A 138 -0.26 30.16 2.39
CA GLU A 138 -1.09 31.24 2.95
C GLU A 138 -0.56 31.78 4.30
N GLY A 139 0.47 31.14 4.88
CA GLY A 139 1.13 31.56 6.12
C GLY A 139 2.50 32.25 5.92
N LEU A 140 2.82 32.63 4.69
CA LEU A 140 3.96 33.47 4.27
C LEU A 140 3.40 34.77 3.67
#